data_AF-A0A4Q1SZU6-F1
#
_entry.id   AF-A0A4Q1SZU6-F1
#
_cell.length_a   1.000
_cell.length_b   1.000
_cell.length_c   1.000
_cell.angle_alpha   90.00
_cell.angle_beta   90.00
_cell.angle_gamma   90.00
#
_symmetry.space_group_name_H-M   'P 1'
#
loop_
_entity.id
_entity.type
_entity.pdbx_description
1 polymer ?
#
loop_
_entity_poly.entity_id
_entity_poly.type
_entity_poly.pdbx_seq_one_letter_code
_entity_poly.pdbx_strand_id
1 'polypeptide(L)'
;MKLKFFSVALLATLVLTGCTGGSSSDSSSLTIKETKNMKELVHDYSVGNQKAESASITSHQLTVTDSKGSKSVYDLPEDEFFVSIAPYVSQTHP
;
A
#
# COMPACT_ATOMS: atom_id res chain seq x y z
N MET A 1 0.03 48.61 -32.48
CA MET A 1 0.18 48.50 -33.94
C MET A 1 1.59 47.98 -34.22
N LYS A 2 1.74 46.71 -34.61
CA LYS A 2 2.00 46.20 -35.98
C LYS A 2 3.49 45.91 -36.21
N LEU A 3 3.88 44.65 -36.06
CA LEU A 3 4.83 43.89 -36.91
C LEU A 3 4.99 42.45 -36.33
N LYS A 4 4.00 41.57 -36.32
CA LYS A 4 3.61 40.66 -37.41
C LYS A 4 4.77 40.13 -38.28
N PHE A 5 5.15 38.89 -37.93
CA PHE A 5 5.48 37.75 -38.81
C PHE A 5 6.70 37.86 -39.75
N PHE A 6 7.79 37.19 -39.35
CA PHE A 6 8.70 36.55 -40.29
C PHE A 6 9.12 35.17 -39.74
N SER A 7 8.87 34.13 -40.56
CA SER A 7 9.41 32.76 -40.55
C SER A 7 9.32 31.95 -39.24
N VAL A 8 8.48 30.93 -39.07
CA VAL A 8 8.25 29.75 -39.94
C VAL A 8 9.53 29.34 -40.67
N ALA A 9 10.42 28.64 -39.96
CA ALA A 9 11.31 27.60 -40.49
C ALA A 9 12.20 27.07 -39.35
N LEU A 10 11.66 26.18 -38.50
CA LEU A 10 12.39 24.98 -38.05
C LEU A 10 11.41 24.04 -37.34
N LEU A 11 10.42 23.58 -38.11
CA LEU A 11 9.75 22.32 -37.84
C LEU A 11 10.80 21.21 -38.01
N ALA A 12 10.76 20.21 -37.12
CA ALA A 12 11.62 19.02 -37.07
C ALA A 12 12.92 19.13 -36.25
N THR A 13 12.78 19.37 -34.94
CA THR A 13 13.64 18.65 -33.99
C THR A 13 12.94 17.36 -33.59
N LEU A 14 13.41 16.33 -34.27
CA LEU A 14 13.24 14.91 -34.10
C LEU A 14 12.79 14.49 -32.69
N VAL A 15 11.60 13.89 -32.68
CA VAL A 15 11.30 12.70 -31.91
C VAL A 15 12.46 11.71 -32.09
N LEU A 16 13.23 11.42 -31.04
CA LEU A 16 13.94 10.14 -30.76
C LEU A 16 14.91 10.30 -29.56
N THR A 17 14.38 10.14 -28.35
CA THR A 17 15.09 9.54 -27.21
C THR A 17 14.04 8.71 -26.48
N GLY A 18 13.82 7.45 -26.86
CA GLY A 18 14.76 6.37 -26.67
C GLY A 18 14.43 5.72 -25.33
N CYS A 19 13.70 4.60 -25.36
CA CYS A 19 13.48 3.75 -24.21
C CYS A 19 14.82 3.45 -23.55
N THR A 20 15.11 4.11 -22.43
CA THR A 20 16.07 3.58 -21.49
C THR A 20 15.42 2.36 -20.87
N GLY A 21 15.77 1.19 -21.42
CA GLY A 21 15.64 -0.09 -20.75
C GLY A 21 16.51 -0.07 -19.51
N GLY A 22 16.00 0.56 -18.47
CA GLY A 22 16.43 0.35 -17.10
C GLY A 22 15.34 -0.47 -16.44
N SER A 23 15.47 -1.79 -16.50
CA SER A 23 14.95 -2.65 -15.43
C SER A 23 15.69 -2.27 -14.15
N SER A 24 15.35 -1.12 -13.59
CA SER A 24 15.68 -0.77 -12.21
C SER A 24 14.65 -1.49 -11.37
N SER A 25 14.95 -2.76 -11.13
CA SER A 25 14.53 -3.50 -9.97
C SER A 25 14.92 -2.73 -8.71
N ASP A 26 14.16 -1.69 -8.36
CA ASP A 26 14.10 -1.12 -7.02
C ASP A 26 12.97 -1.81 -6.24
N SER A 27 12.99 -3.14 -6.27
CA SER A 27 11.98 -4.03 -5.69
C SER A 27 12.35 -4.51 -4.28
N SER A 28 13.30 -3.86 -3.60
CA SER A 28 13.68 -4.23 -2.22
C SER A 28 13.44 -3.14 -1.19
N SER A 29 13.18 -1.89 -1.59
CA SER A 29 12.87 -0.81 -0.65
C SER A 29 11.36 -0.65 -0.40
N LEU A 30 10.53 -0.92 -1.41
CA LEU A 30 9.07 -0.81 -1.31
C LEU A 30 8.47 -1.89 -0.42
N THR A 31 8.90 -3.15 -0.57
CA THR A 31 8.38 -4.29 0.19
C THR A 31 8.64 -4.15 1.69
N ILE A 32 9.85 -3.78 2.11
CA ILE A 32 10.17 -3.64 3.55
C ILE A 32 9.35 -2.52 4.19
N LYS A 33 9.10 -1.42 3.48
CA LYS A 33 8.30 -0.30 3.98
C LYS A 33 6.82 -0.66 4.07
N GLU A 34 6.29 -1.35 3.06
CA GLU A 34 4.92 -1.84 3.04
C GLU A 34 4.67 -2.89 4.13
N THR A 35 5.57 -3.87 4.27
CA THR A 35 5.51 -4.90 5.31
C THR A 35 5.64 -4.31 6.72
N LYS A 36 6.54 -3.35 6.94
CA LYS A 36 6.64 -2.64 8.22
C LYS A 36 5.34 -1.90 8.55
N ASN A 37 4.73 -1.27 7.54
CA ASN A 37 3.45 -0.58 7.71
C ASN A 37 2.32 -1.56 8.04
N MET A 38 2.30 -2.75 7.43
CA MET A 38 1.31 -3.79 7.74
C MET A 38 1.43 -4.30 9.17
N LYS A 39 2.66 -4.58 9.64
CA LYS A 39 2.88 -5.02 11.03
C LYS A 39 2.42 -4.00 12.06
N GLU A 40 2.72 -2.73 11.83
CA GLU A 40 2.28 -1.63 12.68
C GLU A 40 0.75 -1.51 12.68
N LEU A 41 0.12 -1.57 11.51
CA LEU A 41 -1.33 -1.53 11.37
C LEU A 41 -2.03 -2.68 12.11
N VAL A 42 -1.57 -3.92 11.92
CA VAL A 42 -2.12 -5.10 12.61
C VAL A 42 -1.91 -4.97 14.12
N HIS A 43 -0.74 -4.52 14.56
CA HIS A 43 -0.45 -4.28 15.97
C HIS A 43 -1.40 -3.26 16.57
N ASP A 44 -1.57 -2.11 15.93
CA ASP A 44 -2.40 -1.01 16.44
C ASP A 44 -3.87 -1.40 16.58
N TYR A 45 -4.40 -2.20 15.66
CA TYR A 45 -5.73 -2.78 15.83
C TYR A 45 -5.78 -3.83 16.94
N SER A 46 -4.77 -4.69 17.06
CA SER A 46 -4.73 -5.78 18.04
C SER A 46 -4.65 -5.27 19.48
N VAL A 47 -3.91 -4.19 19.73
CA VAL A 47 -3.79 -3.57 21.06
C VAL A 47 -4.81 -2.45 21.29
N GLY A 48 -5.61 -2.13 20.28
CA GLY A 48 -6.69 -1.14 20.36
C GLY A 48 -6.25 0.32 20.33
N ASN A 49 -5.04 0.61 19.83
CA ASN A 49 -4.56 1.97 19.52
C ASN A 49 -5.41 2.60 18.41
N GLN A 50 -5.72 1.81 17.37
CA GLN A 50 -6.61 2.22 16.30
C GLN A 50 -8.03 1.70 16.55
N LYS A 51 -9.03 2.56 16.34
CA LYS A 51 -10.45 2.20 16.53
C LYS A 51 -11.10 1.81 15.21
N ALA A 52 -11.92 0.77 15.26
CA ALA A 52 -12.79 0.30 14.19
C ALA A 52 -14.07 -0.26 14.81
N GLU A 53 -15.12 -0.38 14.02
CA GLU A 53 -16.31 -1.13 14.42
C GLU A 53 -15.98 -2.63 14.50
N SER A 54 -15.27 -3.14 13.51
CA SER A 54 -14.72 -4.50 13.52
C SER A 54 -13.39 -4.57 12.76
N ALA A 55 -12.53 -5.49 13.18
CA ALA A 55 -11.34 -5.88 12.46
C ALA A 55 -11.17 -7.40 12.56
N SER A 56 -10.93 -8.05 11.42
CA SER A 56 -10.65 -9.48 11.36
C SER A 56 -9.49 -9.74 10.41
N ILE A 57 -8.69 -10.75 10.72
CA ILE A 57 -7.49 -11.09 9.97
C ILE A 57 -7.49 -12.58 9.63
N THR A 58 -7.04 -12.90 8.43
CA THR A 58 -6.80 -14.27 7.93
C THR A 58 -5.31 -14.42 7.61
N SER A 59 -4.89 -15.56 7.06
CA SER A 59 -3.50 -15.72 6.61
C SER A 59 -3.12 -14.84 5.42
N HIS A 60 -4.10 -14.26 4.70
CA HIS A 60 -3.84 -13.50 3.47
C HIS A 60 -4.36 -12.06 3.53
N GLN A 61 -5.31 -11.74 4.40
CA GLN A 61 -5.98 -10.43 4.41
C GLN A 61 -6.32 -9.93 5.80
N LEU A 62 -6.21 -8.61 5.97
CA LEU A 62 -6.83 -7.84 7.06
C LEU A 62 -8.09 -7.13 6.52
N THR A 63 -9.21 -7.34 7.17
CA THR A 63 -10.49 -6.66 6.88
C THR A 63 -10.87 -5.76 8.04
N VAL A 64 -11.17 -4.50 7.75
CA VAL A 64 -11.57 -3.49 8.75
C VAL A 64 -12.88 -2.85 8.33
N THR A 65 -13.81 -2.74 9.27
CA THR A 65 -15.04 -1.93 9.12
C THR A 65 -14.94 -0.72 10.04
N ASP A 66 -15.03 0.49 9.49
CA ASP A 66 -15.02 1.72 10.27
C ASP A 66 -16.37 1.97 10.97
N SER A 67 -16.45 3.00 11.82
CA SER A 67 -17.68 3.34 12.56
C SER A 67 -18.84 3.85 11.71
N LYS A 68 -18.62 4.09 10.41
CA LYS A 68 -19.63 4.47 9.43
C LYS A 68 -20.09 3.27 8.60
N GLY A 69 -19.57 2.07 8.88
CA GLY A 69 -19.83 0.85 8.13
C GLY A 69 -19.00 0.71 6.85
N SER A 70 -18.02 1.59 6.60
CA SER A 70 -17.15 1.50 5.43
C SER A 70 -16.15 0.36 5.61
N LYS A 71 -16.02 -0.50 4.59
CA LYS A 71 -15.15 -1.68 4.63
C LYS A 71 -13.86 -1.44 3.83
N SER A 72 -12.72 -1.67 4.48
CA SER A 72 -11.38 -1.71 3.89
C SER A 72 -10.82 -3.13 3.95
N VAL A 73 -10.15 -3.55 2.88
CA VAL A 73 -9.48 -4.86 2.79
C VAL A 73 -8.04 -4.62 2.37
N TYR A 74 -7.11 -5.21 3.11
CA TYR A 74 -5.67 -5.12 2.85
C TYR A 74 -5.11 -6.53 2.67
N ASP A 75 -4.38 -6.75 1.58
CA ASP A 75 -3.62 -8.00 1.38
C ASP A 75 -2.39 -8.01 2.29
N LEU A 76 -2.09 -9.19 2.85
CA LEU A 76 -0.96 -9.41 3.73
C LEU A 76 0.27 -9.83 2.91
N PRO A 77 1.49 -9.51 3.38
CA PRO A 77 2.71 -10.02 2.79
C PRO A 77 2.74 -11.55 2.80
N GLU A 78 3.07 -12.16 1.65
CA GLU A 78 3.14 -13.62 1.47
C GLU A 78 4.20 -14.31 2.34
N ASP A 79 5.22 -13.56 2.78
CA ASP A 79 6.36 -14.03 3.56
C ASP A 79 6.23 -13.75 5.07
N GLU A 80 5.09 -13.21 5.52
CA GLU A 80 4.81 -12.96 6.94
C GLU A 80 3.52 -13.63 7.41
N PHE A 81 3.48 -14.02 8.69
CA PHE A 81 2.31 -14.64 9.31
C PHE A 81 2.01 -14.01 10.66
N PHE A 82 0.73 -13.74 10.92
CA PHE A 82 0.26 -13.05 12.12
C PHE A 82 -0.45 -14.02 13.06
N VAL A 83 0.01 -14.07 14.31
CA VAL A 83 -0.58 -14.93 15.35
C VAL A 83 -1.12 -14.06 16.47
N SER A 84 -2.42 -14.18 16.73
CA SER A 84 -3.05 -13.63 17.93
C SER A 84 -3.29 -14.75 18.94
N ILE A 85 -2.79 -14.56 20.16
CA ILE A 85 -2.92 -15.54 21.24
C ILE A 85 -3.65 -14.86 22.39
N ALA A 86 -4.74 -15.49 22.85
CA ALA A 86 -5.46 -15.11 24.06
C ALA A 86 -5.27 -16.19 25.12
N PRO A 87 -4.24 -16.09 25.99
CA PRO A 87 -4.04 -17.05 27.06
C PRO A 87 -5.24 -17.08 28.01
N TYR A 88 -5.54 -18.26 28.53
CA TYR A 88 -6.62 -18.46 29.50
C TYR A 88 -6.16 -19.40 30.62
N VAL A 89 -6.81 -19.30 31.78
CA VAL A 89 -6.47 -20.13 32.94
C VAL A 89 -7.31 -21.41 32.99
N SER A 90 -8.62 -21.31 32.79
CA SER A 90 -9.53 -22.46 32.99
C SER A 90 -10.49 -22.71 31.83
N GLN A 91 -11.04 -21.66 31.21
CA GLN A 91 -11.99 -21.78 30.10
C GLN A 91 -11.58 -20.87 28.94
N THR A 92 -11.81 -21.35 27.73
CA THR A 92 -11.61 -20.62 26.47
C THR A 92 -12.85 -20.68 25.59
N HIS A 93 -12.82 -20.00 24.44
CA HIS A 93 -13.83 -20.03 23.40
C HIS A 93 -13.22 -20.64 22.12
N PRO A 94 -13.95 -21.51 21.39
CA PRO A 94 -13.55 -21.96 20.06
C PRO A 94 -13.78 -20.90 18.98
#